data_AF-A0A4Y2UUK0-F1
#
_entry.id   AF-A0A4Y2UUK0-F1
#
_cell.length_a   1.000
_cell.length_b   1.000
_cell.length_c   1.000
_cell.angle_alpha   90.00
_cell.angle_beta   90.00
_cell.angle_gamma   90.00
#
_symmetry.space_group_name_H-M   'P 1'
#
loop_
_entity.id
_entity.type
_entity.pdbx_description
1 polymer ?
#
loop_
_entity_poly.entity_id
_entity_poly.type
_entity_poly.pdbx_seq_one_letter_code
_entity_poly.pdbx_strand_id
1 'polypeptide(L)'
;MEENGCANDFDISSEEAARLKEAFKDKKFLKLFQEYLEDVNSADSKQSYEEEIISLEKERGFEVKFIHPDPVYVMKFTDSNGKIFINICKNQHVREPTFEKKNAGNVIALMKLCLFNCS
;
A
#
# COMPACT_ATOMS: atom_id res chain seq x y z
N MET A 1 -24.59 5.96 11.35
CA MET A 1 -23.93 5.33 10.20
C MET A 1 -22.47 5.24 10.58
N GLU A 2 -22.06 4.08 11.08
CA GLU A 2 -20.68 3.87 11.53
C GLU A 2 -19.80 3.63 10.31
N GLU A 3 -18.79 4.49 10.15
CA GLU A 3 -17.69 4.29 9.21
C GLU A 3 -16.70 3.30 9.84
N ASN A 4 -16.69 2.05 9.35
CA ASN A 4 -15.64 1.09 9.66
C ASN A 4 -14.69 0.99 8.47
N GLY A 5 -13.66 1.83 8.48
CA GLY A 5 -12.61 1.87 7.47
C GLY A 5 -11.29 1.31 8.00
N CYS A 6 -10.92 0.13 7.49
CA CYS A 6 -9.56 -0.41 7.42
C CYS A 6 -8.88 -0.85 8.73
N ALA A 7 -9.35 -1.97 9.29
CA ALA A 7 -8.46 -2.98 9.84
C ALA A 7 -8.61 -4.23 8.95
N ASN A 8 -7.56 -4.56 8.20
CA ASN A 8 -7.46 -5.90 7.63
C ASN A 8 -7.21 -6.84 8.81
N ASP A 9 -8.28 -7.29 9.47
CA ASP A 9 -8.21 -8.37 10.45
C ASP A 9 -7.85 -9.64 9.69
N PHE A 10 -6.54 -9.89 9.60
CA PHE A 10 -6.02 -11.21 9.27
C PHE A 10 -6.20 -12.08 10.52
N ASP A 11 -7.44 -12.46 10.79
CA ASP A 11 -7.82 -13.34 11.89
C ASP A 11 -7.44 -14.77 11.55
N ILE A 12 -6.16 -15.09 11.72
CA ILE A 12 -5.69 -16.46 11.63
C ILE A 12 -5.96 -17.17 12.96
N SER A 13 -6.73 -18.25 12.91
CA SER A 13 -6.93 -19.09 14.08
C SER A 13 -5.64 -19.81 14.47
N SER A 14 -5.52 -20.18 15.74
CA SER A 14 -4.37 -20.95 16.25
C SER A 14 -4.20 -22.30 15.52
N GLU A 15 -5.30 -22.90 15.08
CA GLU A 15 -5.28 -24.14 14.30
C GLU A 15 -4.74 -23.91 12.88
N GLU A 16 -5.17 -22.85 12.19
CA GLU A 16 -4.65 -22.50 10.87
C GLU A 16 -3.15 -22.15 10.93
N ALA A 17 -2.72 -21.41 11.95
CA ALA A 17 -1.31 -21.11 12.16
C ALA A 17 -0.47 -22.37 12.41
N ALA A 18 -1.00 -23.34 13.17
CA ALA A 18 -0.33 -24.61 13.41
C ALA A 18 -0.22 -25.45 12.13
N ARG A 19 -1.29 -25.53 11.32
CA ARG A 19 -1.29 -26.23 10.04
C ARG A 19 -0.30 -25.61 9.04
N LEU A 20 -0.25 -24.29 8.95
CA LEU A 20 0.75 -23.59 8.13
C LEU A 20 2.17 -23.92 8.60
N LYS A 21 2.42 -23.88 9.91
CA LYS A 21 3.73 -24.20 10.48
C LYS A 21 4.19 -25.61 10.16
N GLU A 22 3.29 -26.60 10.17
CA GLU A 22 3.62 -27.96 9.74
C GLU A 22 3.86 -28.06 8.23
N ALA A 23 3.03 -27.39 7.41
CA ALA A 23 3.21 -27.36 5.96
C ALA A 23 4.58 -26.78 5.55
N PHE A 24 5.05 -25.74 6.25
CA PHE A 24 6.38 -25.16 6.01
C PHE A 24 7.56 -26.09 6.34
N LYS A 25 7.35 -27.24 7.00
CA LYS A 25 8.41 -28.25 7.19
C LYS A 25 8.54 -29.17 5.98
N ASP A 26 7.52 -29.25 5.13
CA ASP A 26 7.57 -30.04 3.90
C ASP A 26 8.33 -29.26 2.80
N LYS A 27 9.46 -29.83 2.35
CA LYS A 27 10.29 -29.25 1.29
C LYS A 27 9.55 -29.13 -0.04
N LYS A 28 8.62 -30.04 -0.33
CA LYS A 28 7.79 -29.98 -1.54
C LYS A 28 6.81 -28.82 -1.46
N PHE A 29 6.18 -28.61 -0.30
CA PHE A 29 5.33 -27.46 -0.06
C PHE A 29 6.11 -26.15 -0.21
N LEU A 30 7.29 -26.04 0.41
CA LEU A 30 8.16 -24.86 0.28
C LEU A 30 8.52 -24.55 -1.17
N LYS A 31 8.87 -25.56 -1.97
CA LYS A 31 9.22 -25.38 -3.38
C LYS A 31 8.03 -24.87 -4.20
N LEU A 32 6.86 -25.51 -4.06
CA LEU A 32 5.64 -25.08 -4.75
C LEU A 32 5.19 -23.69 -4.29
N PHE A 33 5.35 -23.39 -3.00
CA PHE A 33 5.03 -22.07 -2.44
C PHE A 33 5.98 -20.99 -2.97
N GLN A 34 7.27 -21.29 -3.13
CA GLN A 34 8.24 -20.40 -3.76
C GLN A 34 7.92 -20.15 -5.23
N GLU A 35 7.66 -21.21 -6.00
CA GLU A 35 7.24 -21.11 -7.41
C GLU A 35 5.98 -20.23 -7.54
N TYR A 36 4.97 -20.46 -6.70
CA TYR A 36 3.77 -19.62 -6.66
C TYR A 36 4.09 -18.16 -6.31
N LEU A 37 4.94 -17.91 -5.32
CA LEU A 37 5.33 -16.54 -4.94
C LEU A 37 6.13 -15.85 -6.05
N GLU A 38 6.98 -16.58 -6.78
CA GLU A 38 7.72 -16.06 -7.92
C GLU A 38 6.77 -15.70 -9.06
N ASP A 39 5.81 -16.55 -9.37
CA ASP A 39 4.78 -16.29 -10.39
C ASP A 39 3.91 -15.08 -10.01
N VAL A 40 3.42 -15.03 -8.77
CA VAL A 40 2.62 -13.90 -8.27
C VAL A 40 3.42 -12.60 -8.22
N ASN A 41 4.74 -12.68 -7.96
CA ASN A 41 5.59 -11.50 -7.94
C ASN A 41 6.19 -11.12 -9.30
N SER A 42 6.08 -11.98 -10.31
CA SER A 42 6.58 -11.73 -11.65
C SER A 42 5.95 -10.46 -12.24
N ALA A 43 6.79 -9.60 -12.81
CA ALA A 43 6.35 -8.32 -13.38
C ALA A 43 5.42 -8.53 -14.60
N ASP A 44 5.64 -9.60 -15.37
CA ASP A 44 4.89 -9.92 -16.59
C ASP A 44 3.41 -10.28 -16.31
N SER A 45 3.16 -11.01 -15.21
CA SER A 45 1.79 -11.35 -14.78
C SER A 45 1.03 -10.13 -14.25
N LYS A 46 1.73 -9.22 -13.56
CA LYS A 46 1.14 -8.00 -12.99
C LYS A 46 0.73 -7.00 -14.08
N GLN A 47 1.58 -6.78 -15.08
CA GLN A 47 1.29 -5.83 -16.15
C GLN A 47 0.05 -6.24 -16.96
N SER A 48 -0.02 -7.50 -17.37
CA SER A 48 -1.17 -8.02 -18.15
C SER A 48 -2.48 -7.90 -17.38
N TYR A 49 -2.45 -8.19 -16.08
CA TYR A 49 -3.59 -8.04 -15.18
C TYR A 49 -4.02 -6.58 -15.02
N GLU A 50 -3.07 -5.67 -14.83
CA GLU A 50 -3.35 -4.24 -14.70
C GLU A 50 -3.98 -3.67 -15.99
N GLU A 51 -3.48 -4.08 -17.16
CA GLU A 51 -4.05 -3.69 -18.45
C GLU A 51 -5.48 -4.20 -18.64
N GLU A 52 -5.75 -5.46 -18.26
CA GLU A 52 -7.10 -6.04 -18.32
C GLU A 52 -8.07 -5.27 -17.42
N ILE A 53 -7.66 -4.95 -16.18
CA ILE A 53 -8.51 -4.18 -15.26
C ILE A 53 -8.76 -2.76 -15.78
N ILE A 54 -7.74 -2.10 -16.32
CA ILE A 54 -7.92 -0.75 -16.90
C ILE A 54 -8.94 -0.81 -18.04
N SER A 55 -8.88 -1.82 -18.90
CA SER A 55 -9.84 -1.99 -20.00
C SER A 55 -11.26 -2.21 -19.48
N LEU A 56 -11.44 -3.11 -18.51
CA LEU A 56 -12.75 -3.44 -17.93
C LEU A 56 -13.38 -2.24 -17.20
N GLU A 57 -12.60 -1.48 -16.44
CA GLU A 57 -13.11 -0.29 -15.74
C GLU A 57 -13.42 0.85 -16.72
N LYS A 58 -12.63 0.97 -17.79
CA LYS A 58 -12.91 1.92 -18.87
C LYS A 58 -14.22 1.59 -19.60
N GLU A 59 -14.52 0.32 -19.84
CA GLU A 59 -15.81 -0.11 -20.39
C GLU A 59 -16.99 0.24 -19.48
N ARG A 60 -16.76 0.30 -18.16
CA ARG A 60 -17.73 0.76 -17.15
C ARG A 60 -17.79 2.28 -17.00
N GLY A 61 -16.94 3.02 -17.71
CA GLY A 61 -16.88 4.48 -17.70
C GLY A 61 -15.97 5.07 -16.61
N PHE A 62 -15.12 4.27 -15.97
CA PHE A 62 -14.16 4.73 -14.95
C PHE A 62 -12.74 4.82 -15.52
N GLU A 63 -12.03 5.92 -15.21
CA GLU A 63 -10.59 6.04 -15.45
C GLU A 63 -9.83 5.62 -14.19
N VAL A 64 -9.16 4.46 -14.26
CA VAL A 64 -8.40 3.90 -13.13
C VAL A 64 -6.90 3.97 -13.43
N LYS A 65 -6.11 4.35 -12.42
CA LYS A 65 -4.65 4.34 -12.46
C LYS A 65 -4.12 3.51 -11.30
N PHE A 66 -3.31 2.51 -11.61
CA PHE A 66 -2.60 1.76 -10.60
C PHE A 66 -1.48 2.62 -9.99
N ILE A 67 -1.47 2.71 -8.66
CA ILE A 67 -0.47 3.44 -7.92
C ILE A 67 0.49 2.44 -7.28
N HIS A 68 1.74 2.45 -7.76
CA HIS A 68 2.85 1.70 -7.19
C HIS A 68 3.81 2.68 -6.50
N PRO A 69 3.71 2.89 -5.18
CA PRO A 69 4.57 3.83 -4.47
C PRO A 69 5.99 3.26 -4.33
N ASP A 70 7.00 4.01 -4.75
CA ASP A 70 8.39 3.68 -4.45
C ASP A 70 8.69 4.01 -2.98
N PRO A 71 9.30 3.09 -2.22
CA PRO A 71 9.67 3.36 -0.84
C PRO A 71 10.77 4.43 -0.77
N VAL A 72 10.68 5.34 0.21
CA VAL A 72 11.70 6.36 0.45
C VAL A 72 12.25 6.26 1.88
N TYR A 73 11.39 6.39 2.88
CA TYR A 73 11.79 6.35 4.30
C TYR A 73 10.70 5.73 5.17
N VAL A 74 11.08 5.21 6.34
CA VAL A 74 10.15 4.82 7.39
C VAL A 74 10.43 5.65 8.63
N MET A 75 9.45 6.43 9.07
CA MET A 75 9.53 7.16 10.33
C MET A 75 8.97 6.29 11.45
N LYS A 76 9.70 6.21 12.56
CA LYS A 76 9.29 5.48 13.75
C LYS A 76 9.01 6.46 14.89
N PHE A 77 7.82 6.38 15.45
CA PHE A 77 7.41 7.10 16.65
C PHE A 77 7.08 6.10 17.76
N THR A 78 7.12 6.54 19.00
CA THR A 78 6.67 5.75 20.15
C THR A 78 5.77 6.65 20.98
N ASP A 79 4.56 6.19 21.27
CA ASP A 79 3.58 6.87 22.12
C ASP A 79 3.24 6.00 23.34
N SER A 80 2.23 6.40 24.13
CA SER A 80 1.76 5.62 25.28
C SER A 80 1.11 4.28 24.89
N ASN A 81 0.71 4.12 23.64
CA ASN A 81 -0.03 2.96 23.12
C ASN A 81 0.86 2.00 22.32
N GLY A 82 2.09 2.39 21.98
CA GLY A 82 3.07 1.52 21.34
C GLY A 82 3.98 2.22 20.34
N LYS A 83 4.45 1.46 19.35
CA LYS A 83 5.30 1.96 18.26
C LYS A 83 4.44 2.22 17.03
N ILE A 84 4.60 3.40 16.44
CA ILE A 84 3.93 3.80 15.20
C ILE A 84 4.99 3.90 14.10
N PHE A 85 4.72 3.30 12.94
CA PHE A 85 5.58 3.39 11.76
C PHE A 85 4.84 4.09 10.63
N ILE A 86 5.43 5.14 10.06
CA ILE A 86 4.89 5.88 8.93
C ILE A 86 5.80 5.65 7.72
N ASN A 87 5.27 5.00 6.69
CA ASN A 87 5.97 4.80 5.43
C ASN A 87 5.83 6.07 4.56
N ILE A 88 6.96 6.69 4.26
CA ILE A 88 7.08 7.78 3.29
C ILE A 88 7.45 7.14 1.95
N CYS A 89 6.54 7.24 0.99
CA CYS A 89 6.73 6.76 -0.37
C CYS A 89 6.62 7.90 -1.38
N LYS A 90 7.18 7.73 -2.57
CA LYS A 90 7.00 8.64 -3.71
C LYS A 90 6.22 7.92 -4.81
N ASN A 91 5.47 8.68 -5.60
CA ASN A 91 4.82 8.13 -6.80
C ASN A 91 4.69 9.26 -7.83
N GLN A 92 4.90 8.95 -9.10
CA GLN A 92 4.86 9.93 -10.20
C GLN A 92 3.50 10.64 -10.37
N HIS A 93 2.42 10.05 -9.87
CA HIS A 93 1.07 10.63 -9.92
C HIS A 93 0.80 11.59 -8.75
N VAL A 94 1.71 11.69 -7.76
CA VAL A 94 1.66 12.69 -6.68
C VAL A 94 2.27 13.98 -7.18
N ARG A 95 1.53 15.08 -7.09
CA ARG A 95 2.03 16.41 -7.46
C ARG A 95 3.13 16.86 -6.50
N GLU A 96 4.09 17.62 -7.03
CA GLU A 96 5.10 18.26 -6.20
C GLU A 96 4.44 19.20 -5.18
N PRO A 97 4.92 19.20 -3.92
CA PRO A 97 4.38 20.06 -2.89
C PRO A 97 4.64 21.53 -3.21
N THR A 98 3.63 22.36 -3.07
CA THR A 98 3.74 23.82 -3.21
C THR A 98 3.70 24.49 -1.84
N PHE A 99 4.52 25.52 -1.63
CA PHE A 99 4.53 26.31 -0.39
C PHE A 99 4.33 27.80 -0.68
N GLU A 100 3.52 28.46 0.15
CA GLU A 100 3.29 29.91 0.08
C GLU A 100 3.69 30.55 1.43
N LYS A 101 4.71 31.41 1.42
CA LYS A 101 5.13 32.14 2.63
C LYS A 101 4.26 33.39 2.81
N LYS A 102 3.31 33.34 3.73
CA LYS A 102 2.55 34.54 4.14
C LYS A 102 3.30 35.27 5.26
N ASN A 103 3.83 36.46 4.94
CA ASN A 103 4.47 37.35 5.92
C ASN A 103 3.38 38.12 6.69
N ALA A 104 2.71 37.45 7.63
CA ALA A 104 2.02 38.12 8.72
C ALA A 104 2.85 37.91 9.99
N GLY A 105 3.03 38.94 10.82
CA GLY A 105 3.74 38.83 12.08
C GLY A 105 3.28 37.60 12.88
N ASN A 106 4.25 36.85 13.41
CA ASN A 106 4.13 35.49 13.96
C ASN A 106 3.79 34.43 12.89
N VAL A 107 4.84 33.94 12.21
CA VAL A 107 4.72 33.03 11.05
C VAL A 107 4.54 31.58 11.51
N ILE A 108 3.35 31.02 11.29
CA ILE A 108 3.13 29.57 11.18
C ILE A 108 3.35 29.20 9.70
N ALA A 109 4.38 28.40 9.42
CA ALA A 109 4.59 27.84 8.09
C ALA A 109 3.55 26.73 7.85
N LEU A 110 2.54 27.02 7.03
CA LEU A 110 1.57 26.03 6.57
C LEU A 110 2.19 25.24 5.40
N MET A 111 2.75 24.08 5.70
CA MET A 111 3.15 23.10 4.69
C MET A 111 1.90 22.33 4.26
N LYS A 112 1.40 22.59 3.04
CA LYS A 112 0.24 21.87 2.50
C LYS A 112 0.72 20.51 2.00
N LEU A 113 0.43 19.45 2.75
CA LEU A 113 0.72 18.07 2.33
C LEU A 113 -0.24 17.71 1.18
N CYS A 114 0.30 17.37 0.01
CA CYS A 114 -0.49 16.96 -1.15
C CYS A 114 -1.14 15.60 -0.90
N LEU A 115 -2.46 15.58 -0.75
CA LEU A 115 -3.29 14.38 -0.88
C LEU A 115 -3.61 14.20 -2.37
N PHE A 116 -3.57 12.94 -2.84
CA PHE A 116 -3.89 12.54 -4.21
C PHE A 116 -5.18 13.22 -4.70
N ASN A 117 -5.10 14.00 -5.78
CA ASN A 117 -6.29 14.41 -6.52
C ASN A 117 -6.44 13.43 -7.69
N CYS A 118 -7.36 12.47 -7.54
CA CYS A 118 -7.89 11.73 -8.68
C CYS A 118 -8.94 12.64 -9.34
N SER A 119 -8.71 12.99 -10.60
CA SER A 119 -9.64 13.75 -11.46
C SER A 119 -10.19 12.83 -12.53
#